data_AF-A0A351Y682-F1
#
_entry.id   AF-A0A351Y682-F1
#
_cell.length_a   1.000
_cell.length_b   1.000
_cell.length_c   1.000
_cell.angle_alpha   90.00
_cell.angle_beta   90.00
_cell.angle_gamma   90.00
#
_symmetry.space_group_name_H-M   'P 1'
#
loop_
_entity.id
_entity.type
_entity.pdbx_description
1 polymer ?
#
loop_
_entity_poly.entity_id
_entity_poly.type
_entity_poly.pdbx_seq_one_letter_code
_entity_poly.pdbx_strand_id
1 'polypeptide(L)' 'MSIELCGGTHISNTKDIGCFAITGQEAVASGVKRITAVTGPKVALKMHEMQDILDTTVAKL' A
#
# COMPACT_ATOMS: atom_id res chain seq x y z
N MET A 1 -0.93 12.54 17.01
CA MET A 1 -1.61 11.29 16.62
C MET A 1 -3.00 11.68 16.15
N SER A 2 -3.51 11.19 15.02
CA SER A 2 -4.87 11.53 14.60
C SER A 2 -5.88 10.99 15.61
N ILE A 3 -7.03 11.66 15.73
CA ILE A 3 -8.15 11.21 16.55
C ILE A 3 -9.29 10.93 15.58
N GLU A 4 -9.57 9.64 15.39
CA GLU A 4 -10.58 9.15 14.47
C GLU A 4 -11.55 8.24 15.23
N LEU A 5 -12.78 8.15 14.74
CA LEU A 5 -13.72 7.14 15.22
C LEU A 5 -13.40 5.81 14.52
N CYS A 6 -12.66 4.93 15.18
CA CYS A 6 -12.34 3.59 14.68
C CYS A 6 -12.78 2.51 15.67
N GLY A 7 -13.39 1.43 15.16
CA GLY A 7 -13.85 0.28 15.95
C GLY A 7 -12.98 -0.97 15.78
N GLY A 8 -11.77 -0.84 15.23
CA GLY A 8 -10.88 -1.97 14.93
C GLY A 8 -9.88 -2.30 16.04
N THR A 9 -9.08 -3.33 15.84
CA THR A 9 -7.91 -3.61 16.69
C THR A 9 -6.76 -2.71 16.29
N HIS A 10 -6.19 -2.00 17.26
CA HIS A 10 -5.08 -1.08 17.04
C HIS A 10 -3.78 -1.60 17.65
N ILE A 11 -2.70 -1.32 16.95
CA ILE A 11 -1.33 -1.37 17.45
C ILE A 11 -1.05 -0.24 18.45
N SER A 12 -0.05 -0.41 19.30
CA SER A 12 0.32 0.59 20.30
C SER A 12 1.11 1.76 19.73
N ASN A 13 1.96 1.54 18.72
CA ASN A 13 2.78 2.60 18.11
C ASN A 13 2.92 2.43 16.60
N THR A 14 2.97 3.53 15.85
CA THR A 14 3.09 3.52 14.37
C THR A 14 4.31 2.78 13.86
N LYS A 15 5.39 2.69 14.65
CA LYS A 15 6.58 1.87 14.30
C LYS A 15 6.24 0.38 14.14
N ASP A 16 5.23 -0.11 14.86
CA ASP A 16 4.83 -1.53 14.85
C ASP A 16 4.13 -1.90 13.54
N ILE A 17 3.68 -0.91 12.75
CA ILE A 17 3.16 -1.08 11.39
C ILE A 17 4.25 -1.62 10.43
N GLY A 18 5.50 -1.18 10.63
CA GLY A 18 6.60 -1.45 9.72
C GLY A 18 6.48 -0.69 8.40
N CYS A 19 6.91 -1.32 7.30
CA CYS A 19 6.91 -0.71 5.97
C CYS A 19 5.49 -0.31 5.52
N PHE A 20 5.40 0.75 4.72
CA PHE A 20 4.15 1.23 4.13
C PHE A 20 4.40 1.64 2.68
N ALA A 21 3.52 1.23 1.76
CA ALA A 21 3.62 1.59 0.35
C ALA A 21 2.23 1.83 -0.25
N ILE A 22 2.09 2.93 -1.01
CA ILE A 22 0.92 3.19 -1.84
C ILE A 22 1.02 2.32 -3.08
N THR A 23 -0.03 1.55 -3.36
CA THR A 23 -0.10 0.64 -4.51
C THR A 23 -1.00 1.16 -5.62
N GLY A 24 -1.75 2.22 -5.38
CA GLY A 24 -2.59 2.83 -6.40
C GLY A 24 -3.35 4.05 -5.92
N GLN A 25 -3.86 4.79 -6.90
CA GLN A 25 -4.79 5.90 -6.72
C GLN A 25 -5.81 5.87 -7.85
N GLU A 26 -7.08 6.05 -7.53
CA GLU A 26 -8.17 6.15 -8.50
C GLU A 26 -9.09 7.34 -8.18
N ALA A 27 -9.69 7.94 -9.21
CA ALA A 27 -10.69 8.98 -9.05
C ALA A 27 -12.06 8.34 -8.81
N VAL A 28 -12.73 8.67 -7.71
CA VAL A 28 -14.05 8.12 -7.36
C VAL A 28 -15.18 9.10 -7.72
N ALA A 29 -14.92 10.40 -7.62
CA ALA A 29 -15.84 11.47 -7.98
C ALA A 29 -15.06 12.76 -8.27
N SER A 30 -15.75 13.81 -8.72
CA SER A 30 -15.13 15.13 -8.89
C SER A 30 -14.50 15.60 -7.58
N GLY A 31 -13.18 15.84 -7.60
CA GLY A 31 -12.40 16.24 -6.42
C GLY A 31 -12.11 15.14 -5.40
N VAL A 32 -12.53 13.89 -5.62
CA VAL A 32 -12.35 12.78 -4.66
C VAL A 32 -11.48 11.67 -5.25
N LYS A 33 -10.43 11.29 -4.52
CA LYS A 33 -9.51 10.21 -4.90
C LYS A 33 -9.43 9.14 -3.82
N ARG A 34 -9.45 7.87 -4.21
CA ARG A 34 -9.17 6.74 -3.32
C ARG A 34 -7.72 6.35 -3.47
N ILE A 35 -7.02 6.27 -2.34
CA ILE A 35 -5.66 5.74 -2.24
C ILE A 35 -5.73 4.32 -1.73
N THR A 36 -5.05 3.40 -2.41
CA THR A 36 -4.87 2.01 -1.95
C THR A 36 -3.42 1.83 -1.53
N ALA A 37 -3.21 1.24 -0.35
CA ALA A 37 -1.89 1.03 0.21
C ALA A 37 -1.81 -0.31 0.93
N VAL A 38 -0.58 -0.83 1.05
CA VAL A 38 -0.26 -2.05 1.81
C VAL A 38 0.81 -1.73 2.85
N THR A 39 0.88 -2.56 3.88
CA THR A 39 1.78 -2.33 5.01
C THR A 39 2.34 -3.63 5.59
N GLY A 40 3.34 -3.51 6.47
CA GLY A 40 4.04 -4.63 7.08
C GLY A 40 4.75 -5.52 6.04
N PRO A 41 4.87 -6.83 6.31
CA PRO A 41 5.54 -7.77 5.42
C PRO A 41 4.96 -7.84 4.00
N LYS A 42 3.68 -7.49 3.82
CA LYS A 42 3.02 -7.47 2.50
C LYS A 42 3.64 -6.45 1.54
N VAL A 43 4.32 -5.42 2.05
CA VAL A 43 5.04 -4.46 1.20
C VAL A 43 6.13 -5.17 0.42
N ALA A 44 6.95 -6.00 1.06
CA ALA A 44 8.04 -6.71 0.39
C ALA A 44 7.51 -7.65 -0.70
N LEU A 45 6.44 -8.40 -0.41
CA LEU A 45 5.78 -9.26 -1.39
C LEU A 45 5.30 -8.45 -2.61
N LYS A 46 4.70 -7.27 -2.36
CA LYS A 46 4.21 -6.42 -3.45
C LYS A 46 5.34 -5.85 -4.32
N MET A 47 6.48 -5.53 -3.72
CA MET A 47 7.66 -5.06 -4.44
C MET A 47 8.29 -6.16 -5.30
N HIS A 48 8.37 -7.39 -4.78
CA HIS A 48 8.82 -8.54 -5.57
C HIS A 48 7.90 -8.81 -6.75
N GLU A 49 6.59 -8.82 -6.54
CA GLU A 49 5.61 -8.98 -7.63
C GLU A 49 5.80 -7.91 -8.73
N MET A 50 6.04 -6.65 -8.33
CA MET A 50 6.30 -5.57 -9.29
C MET A 50 7.61 -5.81 -10.06
N GLN A 51 8.66 -6.27 -9.39
CA GLN A 51 9.94 -6.59 -10.03
C GLN A 51 9.80 -7.72 -11.05
N ASP A 52 9.11 -8.81 -10.69
CA ASP A 52 8.90 -9.96 -11.57
C ASP A 52 8.15 -9.55 -12.86
N ILE A 53 7.19 -8.63 -12.74
CA ILE A 53 6.45 -8.08 -13.88
C ILE A 53 7.39 -7.28 -14.79
N LEU A 54 8.25 -6.44 -14.20
CA LEU A 54 9.23 -5.65 -14.96
C LEU A 54 10.20 -6.57 -15.71
N ASP A 55 10.79 -7.54 -15.02
CA ASP A 55 11.75 -8.48 -15.60
C ASP A 55 11.13 -9.31 -16.72
N THR A 56 9.90 -9.78 -16.53
CA THR A 56 9.15 -10.51 -17.57
C THR A 56 8.82 -9.63 -18.77
N THR A 57 8.53 -8.34 -18.55
CA THR A 57 8.23 -7.40 -19.64
C THR A 57 9.49 -7.09 -20.45
N VAL A 58 10.62 -6.86 -19.77
CA VAL A 58 11.92 -6.62 -20.41
C VAL A 58 12.36 -7.85 -21.21
N ALA A 59 12.18 -9.06 -20.68
CA ALA A 59 12.56 -10.30 -21.37
C ALA A 59 11.74 -10.60 -22.64
N LYS A 60 10.58 -9.95 -22.83
CA LYS A 60 9.70 -10.12 -23.99
C LYS A 60 9.89 -9.05 -25.07
N LEU A 61 10.70 -8.02 -24.80
CA LEU A 61 11.15 -7.02 -25.78
C LEU A 61 12.35 -7.55 -26.56
#